data_AF-A0A1Y4PTM3-F1
#
_entry.id   AF-A0A1Y4PTM3-F1
#
_cell.length_a   1.000
_cell.length_b   1.000
_cell.length_c   1.000
_cell.angle_alpha   90.00
_cell.angle_beta   90.00
_cell.angle_gamma   90.00
#
_symmetry.space_group_name_H-M   'P 1'
#
loop_
_entity.id
_entity.type
_entity.pdbx_description
1 polymer ?
#
loop_
_entity_poly.entity_id
_entity_poly.type
_entity_poly.pdbx_seq_one_letter_code
_entity_poly.pdbx_strand_id
1 'polypeptide(L)'
;MNKSIFYILLLTALPLCFTGCRKEVRPTSMTIKDSVRHYYPIKQGQQLDIMFTITNTGDAPLIISEMQPSCGCIILDKSSHIIIPEDGIRQFKATYNSIKNVGEVVHRIRIFGNMLPNGKAELKFDVNVVPDADYTRDYEELYQDFNTKNGIVREMVDGKESELGYYVGEP
;
A
#
# COMPACT_ATOMS: atom_id res chain seq x y z
N MET A 1 12.37 -64.12 14.30
CA MET A 1 12.53 -62.68 14.58
C MET A 1 11.40 -62.27 15.51
N ASN A 2 11.70 -61.92 16.77
CA ASN A 2 10.66 -61.68 17.78
C ASN A 2 9.82 -60.46 17.39
N LYS A 3 8.49 -60.59 17.41
CA LYS A 3 7.55 -59.49 17.10
C LYS A 3 7.85 -58.22 17.90
N SER A 4 8.34 -58.37 19.13
CA SER A 4 8.77 -57.27 20.01
C SER A 4 9.95 -56.45 19.44
N ILE A 5 10.92 -57.10 18.76
CA ILE A 5 12.06 -56.41 18.13
C ILE A 5 11.60 -55.60 16.92
N PHE A 6 10.59 -56.09 16.19
CA PHE A 6 10.00 -55.38 15.05
C PHE A 6 9.24 -54.12 15.50
N TYR A 7 8.51 -54.18 16.62
CA TYR A 7 7.80 -53.01 17.17
C TYR A 7 8.76 -51.94 17.72
N ILE A 8 9.87 -52.33 18.34
CA ILE A 8 10.88 -51.39 18.84
C ILE A 8 11.55 -50.64 17.68
N LEU A 9 11.84 -51.34 16.57
CA LEU A 9 12.47 -50.73 15.38
C LEU A 9 11.51 -49.79 14.63
N LEU A 10 10.20 -50.06 14.70
CA LEU A 10 9.16 -49.20 14.13
C LEU A 10 8.88 -47.95 14.99
N LEU A 11 9.04 -48.06 16.31
CA LEU A 11 8.88 -46.94 17.26
C LEU A 11 10.06 -45.95 17.21
N THR A 12 11.28 -46.43 16.92
CA THR A 12 12.47 -45.57 16.77
C THR A 12 12.62 -44.96 15.37
N ALA A 13 11.96 -45.52 14.35
CA ALA A 13 11.90 -44.95 13.00
C ALA A 13 10.89 -43.80 12.85
N LEU A 14 9.84 -43.77 13.69
CA LEU A 14 8.79 -42.76 13.67
C LEU A 14 9.27 -41.30 13.91
N PRO A 15 10.25 -41.01 14.80
CA PRO A 15 10.76 -39.64 14.98
C PRO A 15 11.68 -39.14 13.85
N LEU A 16 12.12 -39.99 12.91
CA LEU A 16 12.94 -39.58 11.75
C LEU A 16 12.11 -38.97 10.60
N CYS A 17 10.78 -39.04 10.68
CA CYS A 17 9.88 -38.46 9.67
C CYS A 17 9.48 -37.00 9.94
N PHE A 18 9.95 -36.37 11.03
CA PHE A 18 9.78 -34.93 11.23
C PHE A 18 10.82 -34.16 10.40
N THR A 19 10.68 -34.22 9.08
CA THR A 19 11.35 -33.25 8.20
C THR A 19 10.68 -31.90 8.41
N GLY A 20 11.26 -31.07 9.27
CA GLY A 20 10.83 -29.69 9.42
C GLY A 20 10.95 -28.97 8.08
N CYS A 21 9.87 -28.31 7.64
CA CYS A 21 9.89 -27.47 6.45
C CYS A 21 10.76 -26.23 6.72
N ARG A 22 12.04 -26.27 6.36
CA ARG A 22 12.94 -25.11 6.46
C ARG A 22 12.80 -24.29 5.19
N LYS A 23 11.98 -23.26 5.23
CA LYS A 23 11.76 -22.36 4.10
C LYS A 23 12.93 -21.37 3.99
N GLU A 24 13.72 -21.51 2.94
CA GLU A 24 14.86 -20.62 2.70
C GLU A 24 14.40 -19.29 2.13
N VAL A 25 14.92 -18.19 2.66
CA VAL A 25 14.66 -16.84 2.14
C VAL A 25 15.51 -16.66 0.88
N ARG A 26 14.87 -16.83 -0.28
CA ARG A 26 15.46 -16.60 -1.60
C ARG A 26 14.83 -15.37 -2.25
N PRO A 27 15.46 -14.74 -3.24
CA PRO A 27 14.83 -13.69 -4.01
C PRO A 27 13.54 -14.19 -4.68
N THR A 28 12.49 -13.36 -4.71
CA THR A 28 11.18 -13.71 -5.29
C THR A 28 10.65 -12.60 -6.20
N SER A 29 9.63 -12.88 -7.02
CA SER A 29 8.95 -11.88 -7.83
C SER A 29 7.69 -11.37 -7.15
N MET A 30 7.35 -10.11 -7.41
CA MET A 30 6.11 -9.51 -6.90
C MET A 30 5.54 -8.53 -7.90
N THR A 31 4.26 -8.18 -7.73
CA THR A 31 3.58 -7.18 -8.54
C THR A 31 2.75 -6.25 -7.66
N ILE A 32 2.85 -4.95 -7.93
CA ILE A 32 1.95 -3.94 -7.37
C ILE A 32 0.89 -3.65 -8.44
N LYS A 33 -0.37 -3.85 -8.09
CA LYS A 33 -1.48 -3.47 -8.98
C LYS A 33 -1.48 -1.95 -9.15
N ASP A 34 -1.47 -1.51 -10.40
CA ASP A 34 -1.51 -0.10 -10.81
C ASP A 34 -0.39 0.70 -10.13
N SER A 35 0.86 0.34 -10.44
CA SER A 35 2.06 0.93 -9.81
C SER A 35 2.32 2.39 -10.19
N VAL A 36 1.66 2.90 -11.23
CA VAL A 36 1.67 4.31 -11.63
C VAL A 36 0.21 4.78 -11.63
N ARG A 37 -0.07 5.82 -10.84
CA ARG A 37 -1.44 6.31 -10.60
C ARG A 37 -1.51 7.81 -10.74
N HIS A 38 -2.60 8.27 -11.32
CA HIS A 38 -2.91 9.68 -11.44
C HIS A 38 -4.19 9.94 -10.65
N TYR A 39 -4.13 10.84 -9.68
CA TYR A 39 -5.27 11.20 -8.86
C TYR A 39 -5.91 12.49 -9.36
N TYR A 40 -7.23 12.57 -9.20
CA TYR A 40 -7.95 13.81 -9.47
C TYR A 40 -7.46 14.94 -8.57
N PRO A 41 -7.56 16.21 -9.02
CA PRO A 41 -7.16 17.34 -8.22
C PRO A 41 -7.84 17.35 -6.85
N ILE A 42 -7.08 17.68 -5.82
CA ILE A 42 -7.57 17.79 -4.44
C ILE A 42 -7.33 19.20 -3.92
N LYS A 43 -8.12 19.62 -2.93
CA LYS A 43 -7.90 20.90 -2.25
C LYS A 43 -6.76 20.80 -1.25
N GLN A 44 -6.02 21.90 -1.08
CA GLN A 44 -4.98 21.98 -0.07
C GLN A 44 -5.54 21.68 1.34
N GLY A 45 -4.80 20.90 2.11
CA GLY A 45 -5.22 20.46 3.44
C GLY A 45 -6.09 19.20 3.47
N GLN A 46 -6.60 18.74 2.32
CA GLN A 46 -7.25 17.42 2.25
C GLN A 46 -6.24 16.28 2.42
N GLN A 47 -6.73 15.16 2.96
CA GLN A 47 -5.99 13.91 3.03
C GLN A 47 -6.44 13.00 1.89
N LEU A 48 -5.45 12.38 1.25
CA LEU A 48 -5.66 11.40 0.18
C LEU A 48 -5.21 10.02 0.65
N ASP A 49 -6.15 9.08 0.66
CA ASP A 49 -5.89 7.69 1.03
C ASP A 49 -5.49 6.86 -0.19
N ILE A 50 -4.29 6.28 -0.13
CA ILE A 50 -3.66 5.51 -1.19
C ILE A 50 -3.67 4.04 -0.76
N MET A 51 -4.67 3.31 -1.23
CA MET A 51 -4.79 1.86 -1.02
C MET A 51 -4.08 1.12 -2.14
N PHE A 52 -3.05 0.33 -1.82
CA PHE A 52 -2.32 -0.46 -2.82
C PHE A 52 -2.15 -1.90 -2.38
N THR A 53 -2.15 -2.78 -3.38
CA THR A 53 -2.09 -4.22 -3.19
C THR A 53 -0.78 -4.74 -3.75
N ILE A 54 -0.06 -5.50 -2.92
CA ILE A 54 1.12 -6.24 -3.34
C ILE A 54 0.73 -7.72 -3.41
N THR A 55 1.03 -8.33 -4.54
CA THR A 55 0.89 -9.76 -4.77
C THR A 55 2.28 -10.37 -4.90
N ASN A 56 2.55 -11.41 -4.12
CA ASN A 56 3.72 -12.26 -4.34
C ASN A 56 3.44 -13.18 -5.51
N THR A 57 4.25 -13.10 -6.57
CA THR A 57 4.07 -13.89 -7.80
C THR A 57 5.16 -14.94 -7.99
N GLY A 58 6.05 -15.10 -7.00
CA GLY A 58 7.15 -16.05 -7.07
C GLY A 58 7.01 -17.20 -6.07
N ASP A 59 7.91 -18.17 -6.22
CA ASP A 59 7.88 -19.46 -5.52
C ASP A 59 8.51 -19.43 -4.11
N ALA A 60 8.84 -18.24 -3.63
CA ALA A 60 9.44 -18.02 -2.31
C ALA A 60 8.68 -16.91 -1.56
N PRO A 61 8.68 -16.92 -0.22
CA PRO A 61 7.97 -15.90 0.56
C PRO A 61 8.59 -14.52 0.34
N LEU A 62 7.75 -13.54 0.05
CA LEU A 62 8.14 -12.15 -0.12
C LEU A 62 8.28 -11.50 1.26
N ILE A 63 9.46 -10.98 1.53
CA ILE A 63 9.80 -10.23 2.73
C ILE A 63 9.98 -8.77 2.33
N ILE A 64 9.08 -7.93 2.83
CA ILE A 64 9.20 -6.47 2.74
C ILE A 64 9.92 -6.01 4.01
N SER A 65 11.17 -5.60 3.87
CA SER A 65 11.96 -5.07 4.98
C SER A 65 11.47 -3.68 5.36
N GLU A 66 11.23 -2.82 4.37
CA GLU A 66 10.92 -1.41 4.60
C GLU A 66 10.05 -0.83 3.48
N MET A 67 9.25 0.18 3.82
CA MET A 67 8.56 1.03 2.86
C MET A 67 8.91 2.48 3.16
N GLN A 68 9.51 3.16 2.18
CA GLN A 68 9.99 4.53 2.30
C GLN A 68 9.21 5.46 1.37
N PRO A 69 8.40 6.38 1.92
CA PRO A 69 7.77 7.42 1.13
C PRO A 69 8.79 8.49 0.69
N SER A 70 8.54 9.15 -0.43
CA SER A 70 9.37 10.26 -0.93
C SER A 70 9.21 11.56 -0.14
N CYS A 71 8.13 11.70 0.64
CA CYS A 71 7.79 12.90 1.41
C CYS A 71 7.34 12.49 2.82
N GLY A 72 7.75 13.26 3.84
CA GLY A 72 7.26 13.08 5.22
C GLY A 72 5.79 13.43 5.42
N CYS A 73 5.13 13.97 4.39
CA CYS A 73 3.70 14.20 4.34
C CYS A 73 2.87 12.94 4.03
N ILE A 74 3.54 11.81 3.75
CA ILE A 74 2.91 10.51 3.49
C ILE A 74 3.15 9.60 4.70
N ILE A 75 2.06 9.15 5.31
CA ILE A 75 2.08 8.27 6.48
C ILE A 75 1.68 6.86 6.03
N LEU A 76 2.44 5.85 6.44
CA LEU A 76 2.15 4.44 6.16
C LEU A 76 1.57 3.76 7.40
N ASP A 77 0.47 3.02 7.23
CA ASP A 77 -0.21 2.36 8.36
C ASP A 77 0.55 1.15 8.92
N LYS A 78 1.39 0.49 8.10
CA LYS A 78 2.14 -0.71 8.50
C LYS A 78 3.63 -0.43 8.51
N SER A 79 4.23 -0.58 9.69
CA SER A 79 5.64 -0.36 9.95
C SER A 79 6.45 -1.64 9.74
N SER A 80 7.01 -1.80 8.53
CA SER A 80 8.14 -2.70 8.22
C SER A 80 7.91 -4.21 8.45
N HIS A 81 8.87 -5.03 7.99
CA HIS A 81 8.94 -6.47 8.28
C HIS A 81 7.65 -7.25 8.00
N ILE A 82 7.12 -7.13 6.78
CA ILE A 82 5.95 -7.87 6.35
C ILE A 82 6.37 -9.10 5.57
N ILE A 83 5.78 -10.25 5.90
CA ILE A 83 5.95 -11.50 5.14
C ILE A 83 4.65 -11.79 4.39
N ILE A 84 4.76 -12.01 3.09
CA ILE A 84 3.68 -12.44 2.20
C ILE A 84 4.05 -13.83 1.69
N PRO A 85 3.21 -14.87 1.91
CA PRO A 85 3.48 -16.23 1.43
C PRO A 85 3.46 -16.28 -0.12
N GLU A 86 3.84 -17.42 -0.72
CA GLU A 86 3.63 -17.63 -2.16
C GLU A 86 2.16 -17.42 -2.52
N ASP A 87 1.91 -16.81 -3.69
CA ASP A 87 0.59 -16.43 -4.19
C ASP A 87 -0.22 -15.54 -3.24
N GLY A 88 0.41 -15.06 -2.17
CA GLY A 88 -0.20 -14.25 -1.15
C GLY A 88 -0.47 -12.84 -1.67
N ILE A 89 -1.63 -12.31 -1.28
CA ILE A 89 -2.06 -10.95 -1.59
C ILE A 89 -2.17 -10.18 -0.29
N ARG A 90 -1.61 -8.96 -0.25
CA ARG A 90 -1.74 -8.08 0.91
C ARG A 90 -1.99 -6.64 0.49
N GLN A 91 -2.95 -6.02 1.18
CA GLN A 91 -3.26 -4.60 1.04
C GLN A 91 -2.51 -3.74 2.07
N PHE A 92 -2.13 -2.55 1.61
CA PHE A 92 -1.46 -1.51 2.36
C PHE A 92 -2.18 -0.18 2.14
N LYS A 93 -2.15 0.64 3.19
CA LYS A 93 -2.69 1.99 3.19
C LYS A 93 -1.57 2.99 3.44
N ALA A 94 -1.51 4.01 2.60
CA ALA A 94 -0.73 5.21 2.84
C ALA A 94 -1.66 6.42 2.80
N THR A 95 -1.48 7.38 3.71
CA THR A 95 -2.27 8.61 3.74
C THR A 95 -1.36 9.79 3.44
N TYR A 96 -1.66 10.52 2.37
CA TYR A 96 -0.95 11.72 1.94
C TYR A 96 -1.67 12.98 2.45
N ASN A 97 -0.95 13.84 3.16
CA ASN A 97 -1.45 15.13 3.62
C ASN A 97 -0.96 16.26 2.70
N SER A 98 -1.89 16.93 2.02
CA SER A 98 -1.60 17.96 1.03
C SER A 98 -1.29 19.35 1.62
N ILE A 99 -1.37 19.54 2.94
CA ILE A 99 -1.32 20.87 3.59
C ILE A 99 -0.10 21.73 3.22
N LYS A 100 1.04 21.11 2.90
CA LYS A 100 2.30 21.80 2.53
C LYS A 100 2.66 21.74 1.04
N ASN A 101 1.73 21.28 0.20
CA ASN A 101 1.95 21.08 -1.23
C ASN A 101 0.96 21.93 -2.02
N VAL A 102 1.39 22.47 -3.15
CA VAL A 102 0.56 23.27 -4.07
C VAL A 102 0.99 22.96 -5.49
N GLY A 103 0.04 22.88 -6.41
CA GLY A 103 0.26 22.52 -7.80
C GLY A 103 0.45 21.01 -8.01
N GLU A 104 0.96 20.65 -9.18
CA GLU A 104 1.21 19.26 -9.54
C GLU A 104 2.38 18.68 -8.74
N VAL A 105 2.10 17.63 -7.97
CA VAL A 105 3.11 16.91 -7.19
C VAL A 105 3.21 15.47 -7.64
N VAL A 106 4.44 14.96 -7.64
CA VAL A 106 4.74 13.57 -7.97
C VAL A 106 5.46 12.93 -6.79
N HIS A 107 4.87 11.87 -6.26
CA HIS A 107 5.37 11.15 -5.10
C HIS A 107 5.59 9.67 -5.41
N ARG A 108 6.47 9.06 -4.61
CA ARG A 108 6.87 7.67 -4.76
C ARG A 108 6.92 7.00 -3.40
N ILE A 109 6.40 5.79 -3.31
CA ILE A 109 6.57 4.89 -2.16
C ILE A 109 7.49 3.76 -2.64
N ARG A 110 8.70 3.72 -2.09
CA ARG A 110 9.71 2.71 -2.41
C ARG A 110 9.57 1.56 -1.43
N ILE A 111 9.41 0.36 -1.95
CA ILE A 111 9.29 -0.86 -1.15
C ILE A 111 10.58 -1.64 -1.30
N PHE A 112 11.23 -1.97 -0.18
CA PHE A 112 12.47 -2.71 -0.12
C PHE A 112 12.24 -4.12 0.44
N GLY A 113 12.99 -5.09 -0.06
CA GLY A 113 12.83 -6.48 0.34
C GLY A 113 13.67 -7.46 -0.48
N ASN A 114 13.32 -8.75 -0.42
CA ASN A 114 13.94 -9.81 -1.24
C ASN A 114 13.34 -9.93 -2.65
N MET A 115 12.77 -8.86 -3.21
CA MET A 115 12.14 -8.90 -4.53
C MET A 115 13.13 -8.71 -5.68
N LEU A 116 12.95 -9.41 -6.80
CA LEU A 116 13.75 -9.22 -8.01
C LEU A 116 13.34 -7.95 -8.78
N PRO A 117 14.24 -7.35 -9.59
CA PRO A 117 15.66 -7.72 -9.76
C PRO A 117 16.58 -7.14 -8.68
N ASN A 118 16.23 -5.99 -8.09
CA ASN A 118 17.16 -5.17 -7.32
C ASN A 118 16.78 -5.01 -5.83
N GLY A 119 15.90 -5.86 -5.30
CA GLY A 119 15.40 -5.74 -3.93
C GLY A 119 14.48 -4.55 -3.71
N LYS A 120 13.97 -3.93 -4.78
CA LYS A 120 13.20 -2.69 -4.75
C LYS A 120 12.04 -2.71 -5.73
N ALA A 121 10.87 -2.32 -5.26
CA ALA A 121 9.71 -1.95 -6.07
C ALA A 121 9.30 -0.49 -5.77
N GLU A 122 8.50 0.10 -6.64
CA GLU A 122 8.08 1.49 -6.52
C GLU A 122 6.60 1.63 -6.91
N LEU A 123 5.84 2.34 -6.06
CA LEU A 123 4.53 2.87 -6.39
C LEU A 123 4.68 4.38 -6.60
N LYS A 124 4.39 4.85 -7.81
CA LYS A 124 4.38 6.27 -8.18
C LYS A 124 2.94 6.76 -8.22
N PHE A 125 2.70 7.93 -7.65
CA PHE A 125 1.44 8.63 -7.84
C PHE A 125 1.67 10.13 -8.03
N ASP A 126 0.76 10.77 -8.74
CA ASP A 126 0.71 12.22 -8.90
C ASP A 126 -0.70 12.77 -8.66
N VAL A 127 -0.74 14.03 -8.25
CA VAL A 127 -1.96 14.75 -7.92
C VAL A 127 -1.72 16.24 -8.05
N ASN A 128 -2.71 16.99 -8.53
CA ASN A 128 -2.68 18.44 -8.51
C ASN A 128 -3.34 18.96 -7.23
N VAL A 129 -2.59 19.70 -6.41
CA VAL A 129 -3.11 20.32 -5.18
C VAL A 129 -3.53 21.75 -5.49
N VAL A 130 -4.82 22.00 -5.45
CA VAL A 130 -5.41 23.32 -5.69
C VAL A 130 -5.32 24.13 -4.39
N PRO A 131 -4.62 25.28 -4.39
CA PRO A 131 -4.53 26.15 -3.21
C PRO A 131 -5.88 26.84 -2.96
N ASP A 132 -6.11 27.22 -1.71
CA ASP A 132 -7.20 28.13 -1.37
C ASP A 132 -6.91 29.54 -1.93
N ALA A 133 -7.95 30.31 -2.24
CA ALA A 133 -7.75 31.68 -2.72
C ALA A 133 -7.10 32.58 -1.63
N ASP A 134 -5.87 33.05 -1.87
CA ASP A 134 -5.06 33.83 -0.93
C ASP A 134 -5.68 35.17 -0.47
N TYR A 135 -6.71 35.67 -1.17
CA TYR A 135 -7.28 37.00 -0.89
C TYR A 135 -8.79 36.99 -0.72
N THR A 136 -9.52 36.64 -1.79
CA THR A 136 -10.98 36.64 -1.79
C THR A 136 -11.42 35.22 -2.08
N ARG A 137 -12.04 34.61 -1.07
CA ARG A 137 -12.72 33.33 -1.23
C ARG A 137 -13.70 33.47 -2.38
N ASP A 138 -13.60 32.60 -3.36
CA ASP A 138 -14.52 32.62 -4.47
C ASP A 138 -15.94 32.28 -3.98
N TYR A 139 -16.92 32.54 -4.83
CA TYR A 139 -18.32 32.26 -4.49
C TYR A 139 -18.55 30.77 -4.20
N GLU A 140 -17.83 29.86 -4.88
CA GLU A 140 -17.99 28.42 -4.72
C GLU A 140 -17.50 27.95 -3.34
N GLU A 141 -16.34 28.43 -2.89
CA GLU A 141 -15.79 28.19 -1.56
C GLU A 141 -16.73 28.71 -0.46
N LEU A 142 -17.25 29.94 -0.62
CA LEU A 142 -18.19 30.51 0.35
C LEU A 142 -19.49 29.71 0.39
N TYR A 143 -19.98 29.27 -0.76
CA TYR A 143 -21.18 28.44 -0.87
C TYR A 143 -20.99 27.07 -0.23
N GLN A 144 -19.83 26.43 -0.46
CA GLN A 144 -19.48 25.16 0.17
C GLN A 144 -19.33 25.30 1.68
N ASP A 145 -18.61 26.30 2.19
CA ASP A 145 -18.44 26.57 3.62
C ASP A 145 -19.79 26.85 4.31
N PHE A 146 -20.67 27.61 3.65
CA PHE A 146 -22.05 27.82 4.12
C PHE A 146 -22.82 26.49 4.19
N ASN A 147 -22.74 25.66 3.14
CA ASN A 147 -23.43 24.37 3.13
C ASN A 147 -22.92 23.44 4.23
N THR A 148 -21.60 23.31 4.40
CA THR A 148 -20.98 22.47 5.43
C THR A 148 -21.35 22.95 6.84
N LYS A 149 -21.28 24.27 7.11
CA LYS A 149 -21.65 24.86 8.40
C LYS A 149 -23.13 24.68 8.75
N ASN A 150 -24.00 24.70 7.75
CA ASN A 150 -25.45 24.53 7.92
C ASN A 150 -25.89 23.06 7.80
N GLY A 151 -24.96 22.11 7.70
CA GLY A 151 -25.27 20.68 7.61
C GLY A 151 -26.00 20.29 6.31
N ILE A 152 -25.88 21.09 5.25
CA ILE A 152 -26.43 20.77 3.93
C ILE A 152 -25.58 19.64 3.32
N VAL A 153 -26.23 18.51 3.13
CA VAL A 153 -25.68 17.15 2.98
C VAL A 153 -24.98 16.88 1.63
N ARG A 154 -24.72 17.89 0.79
CA ARG A 154 -24.17 17.67 -0.57
C ARG A 154 -22.87 16.86 -0.57
N GLU A 155 -21.94 17.19 0.33
CA GLU A 155 -20.70 16.42 0.49
C GLU A 155 -20.93 14.96 0.89
N MET A 156 -22.02 14.64 1.61
CA MET A 156 -22.35 13.25 1.95
C MET A 156 -23.01 12.49 0.79
N VAL A 157 -23.51 13.20 -0.23
CA VAL A 157 -24.12 12.60 -1.44
C VAL A 157 -23.07 12.44 -2.54
N ASP A 158 -22.28 13.49 -2.76
CA ASP A 158 -21.34 13.59 -3.88
C ASP A 158 -19.93 13.09 -3.52
N GLY A 159 -19.61 12.95 -2.23
CA GLY A 159 -18.30 12.56 -1.72
C GLY A 159 -17.27 13.70 -1.77
N LYS A 160 -16.07 13.44 -1.25
CA LYS A 160 -14.94 14.40 -1.31
C LYS A 160 -14.15 14.24 -2.60
N GLU A 161 -13.47 15.30 -3.04
CA GLU A 161 -12.58 15.24 -4.21
C GLU A 161 -11.47 14.19 -4.04
N SER A 162 -10.98 13.99 -2.81
CA SER A 162 -9.99 12.96 -2.48
C SER A 162 -10.53 11.52 -2.54
N GLU A 163 -11.85 11.33 -2.67
CA GLU A 163 -12.51 10.01 -2.74
C GLU A 163 -12.81 9.57 -4.19
N LEU A 164 -12.58 10.44 -5.18
CA LEU A 164 -12.78 10.16 -6.61
C LEU A 164 -11.85 9.05 -7.15
N GLY A 165 -10.83 8.66 -6.38
CA GLY A 165 -9.92 7.58 -6.74
C GLY A 165 -8.82 8.00 -7.71
N TYR A 166 -8.33 7.04 -8.51
CA TYR A 166 -7.24 7.24 -9.46
C TYR A 166 -7.58 6.64 -10.82
N TYR A 167 -6.89 7.12 -11.85
CA TYR A 167 -6.89 6.55 -13.19
C TYR A 167 -5.48 6.08 -13.58
N VAL A 168 -5.43 5.19 -14.58
CA VAL A 168 -4.21 4.59 -15.11
C VAL A 168 -4.14 4.91 -16.60
N GLY A 169 -3.10 5.61 -17.05
CA GLY A 169 -2.97 6.11 -18.42
C GLY A 169 -2.95 7.64 -18.49
N GLU A 170 -2.96 8.19 -19.70
CA GLU A 170 -3.09 9.65 -19.89
C GLU A 170 -4.54 10.10 -19.60
N PRO A 171 -4.74 11.26 -18.95
CA PRO A 171 -6.07 11.81 -18.65
C PRO A 171 -6.90 12.17 -19.87
#